data_AF-A0A505DC33-F1
#
_entry.id   AF-A0A505DC33-F1
#
_cell.length_a   1.000
_cell.length_b   1.000
_cell.length_c   1.000
_cell.angle_alpha   90.00
_cell.angle_beta   90.00
_cell.angle_gamma   90.00
#
_symmetry.space_group_name_H-M   'P 1'
#
loop_
_entity.id
_entity.type
_entity.pdbx_description
1 polymer ?
#
loop_
_entity_poly.entity_id
_entity_poly.type
_entity_poly.pdbx_seq_one_letter_code
_entity_poly.pdbx_strand_id
1 'polypeptide(L)' 'MSDLERITARRSELDALPEELAKRLQEVEAEREELRIAERVLLRLAEQDRADTEAAEAAAPVQAQVAGRAVLADPAPQ' A
#
# COMPACT_ATOMS: atom_id res chain seq x y z
N MET A 1 -30.12 -45.71 -10.74
CA MET A 1 -28.92 -45.04 -11.25
C MET A 1 -27.74 -45.98 -11.00
N SER A 2 -27.01 -46.37 -12.04
CA SER A 2 -25.88 -47.30 -11.95
C SER A 2 -24.63 -46.62 -11.41
N ASP A 3 -23.66 -47.41 -10.93
CA ASP A 3 -22.39 -46.86 -10.43
C ASP A 3 -21.59 -46.14 -11.53
N LEU A 4 -21.69 -46.59 -12.78
CA LEU A 4 -21.05 -45.94 -13.92
C LEU A 4 -21.65 -44.56 -14.21
N GLU A 5 -22.97 -44.42 -14.10
CA GLU A 5 -23.66 -43.13 -14.26
C GLU A 5 -23.21 -42.13 -13.18
N ARG A 6 -23.04 -42.59 -11.93
CA ARG A 6 -22.55 -41.75 -10.83
C ARG A 6 -21.11 -41.29 -11.06
N ILE A 7 -20.23 -42.18 -11.52
CA ILE A 7 -18.84 -41.84 -11.85
C ILE A 7 -18.78 -40.84 -12.99
N THR A 8 -19.60 -41.03 -14.03
CA THR A 8 -19.63 -40.13 -15.19
C THR A 8 -20.16 -38.75 -14.81
N ALA A 9 -21.25 -38.68 -14.03
CA ALA A 9 -21.78 -37.43 -13.51
C ALA A 9 -20.74 -36.67 -12.67
N ARG A 10 -20.04 -37.38 -11.77
CA ARG A 10 -19.01 -36.76 -10.93
C ARG A 10 -17.83 -36.25 -11.74
N ARG A 11 -17.41 -36.94 -12.81
CA ARG A 11 -16.36 -36.45 -13.71
C ARG A 11 -16.78 -35.17 -14.41
N SER A 12 -17.99 -35.11 -14.95
CA SER A 12 -18.49 -33.89 -15.60
C SER A 12 -18.57 -32.70 -14.63
N GLU A 13 -18.98 -32.93 -13.37
CA GLU A 13 -18.94 -31.91 -12.33
C GLU A 13 -17.51 -31.42 -12.06
N LEU A 14 -16.55 -32.34 -11.94
CA LEU A 14 -15.15 -32.01 -11.70
C LEU A 14 -14.50 -31.31 -12.90
N ASP A 15 -14.87 -31.67 -14.12
CA ASP A 15 -14.32 -31.06 -15.35
C ASP A 15 -14.74 -29.59 -15.50
N ALA A 16 -15.85 -29.17 -14.87
CA ALA A 16 -16.32 -27.78 -14.87
C ALA A 16 -15.64 -26.90 -13.80
N LEU A 17 -15.09 -27.48 -12.73
CA LEU A 17 -14.49 -26.71 -11.63
C LEU A 17 -13.20 -25.94 -12.02
N PRO A 18 -12.27 -26.48 -12.85
CA PRO A 18 -11.05 -25.79 -13.21
C PRO A 18 -11.26 -24.41 -13.83
N GLU A 19 -12.27 -24.26 -14.69
CA GLU A 19 -12.54 -22.98 -15.36
C GLU A 19 -13.05 -21.92 -14.37
N GLU A 20 -14.00 -22.30 -13.50
CA GLU A 20 -14.50 -21.38 -12.45
C GLU A 20 -13.39 -21.03 -11.46
N LEU A 21 -12.57 -22.00 -11.03
CA LEU A 21 -11.45 -21.74 -10.13
C LEU A 21 -10.38 -20.86 -10.79
N ALA A 22 -10.11 -21.03 -12.09
CA ALA A 22 -9.18 -20.19 -12.83
C ALA A 22 -9.68 -18.73 -12.88
N LYS A 23 -10.98 -18.53 -13.10
CA LYS A 23 -11.58 -17.19 -13.08
C LYS A 23 -11.45 -16.55 -11.70
N ARG A 24 -11.75 -17.29 -10.63
CA ARG A 24 -11.60 -16.78 -9.25
C ARG A 24 -10.14 -16.47 -8.91
N LEU A 25 -9.21 -17.28 -9.39
CA LEU A 25 -7.79 -17.03 -9.19
C LEU A 25 -7.37 -15.71 -9.87
N GLN A 26 -7.84 -15.46 -11.11
CA GLN A 26 -7.57 -14.20 -11.80
C GLN A 26 -8.13 -12.98 -11.05
N GLU A 27 -9.35 -13.08 -10.50
CA GLU A 27 -9.95 -12.03 -9.67
C GLU A 27 -9.07 -11.72 -8.43
N VAL A 28 -8.64 -12.77 -7.72
CA VAL A 28 -7.77 -12.63 -6.53
C VAL A 28 -6.40 -12.06 -6.89
N GLU A 29 -5.81 -12.48 -8.01
CA GLU A 29 -4.53 -11.97 -8.48
C GLU A 29 -4.62 -10.47 -8.85
N ALA A 30 -5.71 -10.05 -9.48
CA ALA A 30 -5.97 -8.65 -9.79
C ALA A 30 -6.12 -7.81 -8.52
N GLU A 31 -6.91 -8.26 -7.54
CA GLU A 31 -7.07 -7.56 -6.26
C GLU A 31 -5.73 -7.44 -5.51
N ARG A 32 -4.91 -8.51 -5.53
CA ARG A 32 -3.57 -8.47 -4.92
C ARG A 32 -2.63 -7.48 -5.61
N GLU A 33 -2.76 -7.29 -6.92
CA GLU A 33 -2.01 -6.26 -7.65
C GLU A 33 -2.42 -4.86 -7.19
N GLU A 34 -3.73 -4.61 -7.13
CA GLU A 34 -4.27 -3.33 -6.65
C GLU A 34 -3.80 -3.02 -5.23
N LEU A 35 -3.84 -4.01 -4.33
CA LEU A 35 -3.35 -3.86 -2.96
C LEU A 35 -1.85 -3.55 -2.91
N ARG A 36 -1.02 -4.20 -3.73
CA ARG A 36 0.42 -3.89 -3.80
C ARG A 36 0.66 -2.46 -4.27
N ILE A 37 -0.13 -1.97 -5.23
CA ILE A 37 -0.04 -0.59 -5.70
C ILE A 37 -0.43 0.37 -4.56
N ALA A 38 -1.54 0.11 -3.87
CA ALA A 38 -2.00 0.92 -2.75
C ALA A 38 -0.94 0.98 -1.63
N GLU A 39 -0.35 -0.16 -1.25
CA GLU A 39 0.72 -0.22 -0.26
C GLU A 39 1.92 0.65 -0.66
N ARG A 40 2.39 0.54 -1.91
CA ARG A 40 3.49 1.37 -2.40
C ARG A 40 3.18 2.85 -2.38
N VAL A 41 1.95 3.24 -2.72
CA VAL A 41 1.51 4.63 -2.66
C VAL A 41 1.52 5.13 -1.23
N LEU A 42 0.98 4.35 -0.28
CA LEU A 42 0.97 4.71 1.14
C LEU A 42 2.38 4.85 1.70
N LEU A 43 3.30 3.96 1.36
CA LEU A 43 4.71 4.06 1.79
C LEU A 43 5.36 5.35 1.27
N ARG A 44 5.16 5.67 0.00
CA ARG A 44 5.67 6.92 -0.57
C ARG A 44 5.08 8.16 0.10
N LEU A 45 3.77 8.18 0.37
CA LEU A 45 3.13 9.29 1.07
C LEU A 45 3.72 9.45 2.48
N ALA A 46 3.90 8.35 3.21
CA ALA A 46 4.51 8.39 4.54
C ALA A 46 5.98 8.85 4.51
N GLU A 47 6.71 8.61 3.43
CA GLU A 47 8.05 9.18 3.23
C GLU A 47 8.00 10.69 2.95
N GLN A 48 7.05 11.13 2.12
CA GLN A 48 6.85 12.55 1.81
C GLN A 48 6.45 13.34 3.06
N ASP A 49 5.48 12.85 3.85
CA ASP A 49 5.03 13.49 5.08
C ASP A 49 6.19 13.67 6.09
N ARG A 50 7.09 12.68 6.15
CA ARG A 50 8.31 12.76 6.99
C ARG A 50 9.27 13.82 6.47
N ALA A 51 9.54 13.84 5.17
CA ALA A 51 10.42 14.83 4.56
C ALA A 51 9.87 16.26 4.72
N ASP A 52 8.55 16.44 4.58
CA ASP A 52 7.88 17.72 4.76
C ASP A 52 7.95 18.18 6.22
N THR A 53 7.83 17.26 7.17
CA THR A 53 8.01 17.54 8.61
C THR A 53 9.44 17.97 8.92
N GLU A 54 10.44 17.23 8.43
CA GLU A 54 11.86 17.57 8.59
C GLU A 54 12.20 18.93 7.96
N ALA A 55 11.65 19.22 6.78
CA ALA A 55 11.83 20.51 6.11
C ALA A 55 11.18 21.66 6.90
N ALA A 56 9.99 21.44 7.48
CA ALA A 56 9.32 22.43 8.32
C ALA A 56 10.10 22.69 9.63
N GLU A 57 10.67 21.65 10.24
CA GLU A 57 11.54 21.79 11.40
C GLU A 57 12.83 22.54 11.07
N ALA A 58 13.47 22.24 9.94
CA ALA A 58 14.67 22.94 9.48
C ALA A 58 14.39 24.43 9.14
N ALA A 59 13.17 24.74 8.68
CA ALA A 59 12.74 26.09 8.40
C ALA A 59 12.21 26.85 9.63
N ALA A 60 12.10 26.20 10.80
CA ALA A 60 11.59 26.84 12.01
C ALA A 60 12.60 27.89 12.53
N PRO A 61 12.14 29.11 12.89
CA PRO A 61 13.03 30.15 13.37
C PRO A 61 13.70 29.74 14.69
N VAL A 62 15.02 29.85 14.73
CA VAL A 62 15.82 29.45 15.88
C VAL A 62 15.74 30.57 16.93
N GLN A 63 15.42 30.23 18.19
CA GLN A 63 15.54 31.20 19.27
C GLN A 63 17.01 31.45 19.58
N ALA A 64 17.46 32.70 19.37
CA ALA A 64 18.79 33.18 19.72
C ALA A 64 18.71 34.16 20.89
N GLN A 65 19.79 34.25 21.68
CA GLN A 65 19.93 35.30 22.70
C GLN A 65 20.99 36.32 22.27
N VAL A 66 20.58 37.59 22.18
CA VAL A 66 21.49 38.71 21.97
C VAL A 66 21.46 39.57 23.22
N ALA A 67 22.61 39.69 23.91
CA ALA A 67 22.74 40.45 25.16
C ALA A 67 21.67 40.11 26.23
N GLY A 68 21.31 38.82 26.37
CA GLY A 68 20.35 38.34 27.37
C GLY A 68 18.87 38.51 27.02
N ARG A 69 18.55 39.00 25.81
CA ARG A 69 17.17 39.08 25.30
C ARG A 69 16.95 38.02 24.23
N ALA A 70 15.87 37.25 24.34
CA ALA A 70 15.48 36.25 23.34
C ALA A 70 14.94 36.91 22.07
N VAL A 71 15.42 36.48 20.91
CA VAL A 71 15.04 36.96 19.57
C VAL A 71 14.89 35.75 18.64
N LEU A 72 13.92 35.79 17.72
CA LEU A 72 13.77 34.78 16.68
C LEU A 72 14.70 35.11 15.51
N ALA A 73 15.56 34.17 15.13
CA ALA A 73 16.44 34.28 13.98
C ALA A 73 15.87 33.50 12.79
N ASP A 74 15.99 34.06 11.59
CA ASP A 74 15.72 33.31 10.37
C ASP A 74 16.72 32.15 10.25
N PRO A 75 16.27 30.97 9.79
CA PRO A 75 17.15 29.82 9.56
C PRO A 75 18.24 30.17 8.55
N ALA A 76 19.47 29.71 8.80
CA ALA A 76 20.63 30.00 7.95
C ALA A 76 20.52 29.29 6.58
N PRO A 77 20.99 29.92 5.48
CA PRO A 77 21.00 29.27 4.17
C PRO A 77 21.96 28.07 4.17
N GLN A 78 21.53 26.97 3.53
CA GLN A 78 22.26 25.71 3.42
C GLN A 78 23.40 25.78 2.39
#